data_AF-A0A2U1TCF0-F1
#
_entry.id   AF-A0A2U1TCF0-F1
#
_cell.length_a   1.000
_cell.length_b   1.000
_cell.length_c   1.000
_cell.angle_alpha   90.00
_cell.angle_beta   90.00
_cell.angle_gamma   90.00
#
_symmetry.space_group_name_H-M   'P 1'
#
loop_
_entity.id
_entity.type
_entity.pdbx_description
1 polymer ?
#
loop_
_entity_poly.entity_id
_entity_poly.type
_entity_poly.pdbx_seq_one_letter_code
_entity_poly.pdbx_strand_id
1 'polypeptide(L)'
;MNETTEVLATGAPVRQFLDRHLALMGALLLVVLATMRVYFVAGFDLPTALSVLAIVDRTQLLTATVLSGVAYIVPLLFIQPRFRKWLWAGNAPGAGFTKQMRTALLWFPLSGVVIFTLSLPLLIGWFVGWLLLLVLKRQARRKARKAGRRSAGKDTHPLSPDTNNWIFASLVGLTLITVLYQPWLAREALHVANDEEVVAHVVGVQGDMTLVLELPGSAARWIKTDEIESRAVCRGVPAWYSATVSTLLPRQGEDCTAILNAKREASNSPQ
;
A
#
# COMPACT_ATOMS: atom_id res chain seq x y z
N MET A 1 -10.45 -48.20 38.60
CA MET A 1 -9.15 -47.99 37.93
C MET A 1 -9.42 -47.57 36.50
N ASN A 2 -9.32 -46.27 36.23
CA ASN A 2 -9.27 -45.69 34.88
C ASN A 2 -8.62 -44.31 35.03
N GLU A 3 -7.29 -44.31 35.08
CA GLU A 3 -6.45 -43.11 35.05
C GLU A 3 -5.45 -43.29 33.92
N THR A 4 -5.85 -43.00 32.69
CA THR A 4 -4.93 -42.80 31.56
C THR A 4 -5.66 -42.10 30.42
N THR A 5 -5.83 -40.77 30.50
CA THR A 5 -5.95 -39.88 29.32
C THR A 5 -5.90 -38.41 29.74
N GLU A 6 -4.75 -37.94 30.20
CA GLU A 6 -4.49 -36.50 30.35
C GLU A 6 -3.07 -36.17 29.87
N VAL A 7 -2.72 -36.60 28.66
CA VAL A 7 -1.46 -36.22 28.01
C VAL A 7 -1.76 -35.83 26.56
N LEU A 8 -2.40 -34.67 26.35
CA LEU A 8 -2.54 -34.06 25.02
C LEU A 8 -2.90 -32.56 25.04
N ALA A 9 -2.52 -31.81 26.10
CA ALA A 9 -2.78 -30.37 26.20
C ALA A 9 -1.52 -29.48 26.24
N THR A 10 -0.32 -30.02 25.98
CA THR A 10 0.93 -29.24 26.03
C THR A 10 1.22 -28.43 24.75
N GLY A 11 0.48 -28.66 23.66
CA GLY A 11 0.63 -27.90 22.40
C GLY A 11 -0.24 -26.64 22.29
N ALA A 12 -1.33 -26.55 23.05
CA ALA A 12 -2.23 -25.38 23.07
C ALA A 12 -1.59 -24.09 23.61
N PRO A 13 -0.81 -24.09 24.72
CA PRO A 13 -0.24 -22.85 25.26
C PRO A 13 0.86 -22.27 24.36
N VAL A 14 1.66 -23.12 23.70
CA VAL A 14 2.73 -22.68 22.79
C VAL A 14 2.16 -21.98 21.56
N ARG A 15 1.09 -22.52 20.97
CA ARG A 15 0.44 -21.91 19.80
C ARG A 15 -0.21 -20.57 20.15
N GLN A 16 -0.93 -20.49 21.28
CA GLN A 16 -1.52 -19.24 21.75
C GLN A 16 -0.46 -18.17 22.05
N PHE A 17 0.68 -18.59 22.63
CA PHE A 17 1.81 -17.70 22.86
C PHE A 17 2.38 -17.16 21.54
N LEU A 18 2.63 -18.04 20.55
CA LEU A 18 3.09 -17.66 19.21
C LEU A 18 2.11 -16.70 18.51
N ASP A 19 0.82 -17.00 18.54
CA ASP A 19 -0.21 -16.18 17.89
C ASP A 19 -0.26 -14.78 18.51
N ARG A 20 -0.15 -14.66 19.84
CA ARG A 20 -0.08 -13.36 20.54
C ARG A 20 1.19 -12.58 20.19
N HIS A 21 2.35 -13.24 20.12
CA HIS A 21 3.61 -12.59 19.75
C HIS A 21 3.61 -12.11 18.31
N LEU A 22 3.09 -12.92 17.38
CA LEU A 22 2.95 -12.53 15.99
C LEU A 22 1.97 -11.36 15.82
N ALA A 23 0.86 -11.37 16.55
CA ALA A 23 -0.10 -10.25 16.55
C ALA A 23 0.56 -8.97 17.09
N LEU A 24 1.32 -9.05 18.18
CA LEU A 24 2.01 -7.91 18.77
C LEU A 24 3.12 -7.36 17.85
N MET A 25 3.92 -8.24 17.24
CA MET A 25 4.92 -7.84 16.25
C MET A 25 4.27 -7.20 15.02
N GLY A 26 3.14 -7.74 14.56
CA GLY A 26 2.37 -7.17 13.46
C GLY A 26 1.81 -5.79 13.79
N ALA A 27 1.27 -5.61 14.99
CA ALA A 27 0.76 -4.33 15.46
C ALA A 27 1.90 -3.29 15.59
N LEU A 28 3.03 -3.67 16.17
CA LEU A 28 4.21 -2.80 16.29
C LEU A 28 4.72 -2.37 14.90
N LEU A 29 4.85 -3.32 13.97
CA LEU A 29 5.29 -3.03 12.61
C LEU A 29 4.32 -2.08 11.90
N LEU A 30 3.01 -2.27 12.09
CA LEU A 30 1.99 -1.41 11.51
C LEU A 30 2.07 0.02 12.06
N VAL A 31 2.27 0.18 13.37
CA VAL A 31 2.44 1.50 14.00
C VAL A 31 3.69 2.18 13.45
N VAL A 32 4.83 1.48 13.42
CA VAL A 32 6.08 2.02 12.84
C VAL A 32 5.87 2.45 11.39
N LEU A 33 5.18 1.62 10.59
CA LEU A 33 4.91 1.93 9.19
C LEU A 33 3.99 3.15 9.04
N ALA A 34 2.95 3.27 9.86
CA ALA A 34 2.06 4.41 9.88
C ALA A 34 2.78 5.70 10.28
N THR A 35 3.63 5.66 11.31
CA THR A 35 4.48 6.79 11.72
C THR A 35 5.44 7.20 10.61
N MET A 36 6.12 6.24 9.98
CA MET A 36 6.99 6.52 8.84
C MET A 36 6.20 7.14 7.67
N ARG A 37 5.00 6.65 7.38
CA ARG A 37 4.13 7.23 6.35
C ARG A 37 3.82 8.71 6.64
N VAL A 38 3.47 9.05 7.88
CA VAL A 38 3.25 10.45 8.27
C VAL A 38 4.52 11.28 8.05
N TYR A 39 5.68 10.77 8.46
CA TYR A 39 6.96 11.47 8.30
C TYR A 39 7.32 11.73 6.83
N PHE A 40 7.07 10.77 5.94
CA PHE A 40 7.27 10.95 4.50
C PHE A 40 6.30 11.96 3.89
N VAL A 41 5.02 11.91 4.28
CA VAL A 41 4.00 12.85 3.80
C VAL A 41 4.27 14.28 4.30
N ALA A 42 4.82 14.42 5.51
CA ALA A 42 5.29 15.68 6.08
C ALA A 42 6.60 16.19 5.43
N GLY A 43 7.09 15.57 4.35
CA GLY A 43 8.30 16.02 3.66
C GLY A 43 9.57 15.88 4.50
N PHE A 44 9.62 14.91 5.42
CA PHE A 44 10.71 14.71 6.39
C PHE A 44 10.86 15.83 7.42
N ASP A 45 9.86 16.68 7.62
CA ASP A 45 9.84 17.67 8.70
C ASP A 45 9.28 17.07 10.00
N LEU A 46 10.14 16.92 11.01
CA LEU A 46 9.79 16.26 12.27
C LEU A 46 8.71 17.02 13.07
N PRO A 47 8.79 18.35 13.27
CA PRO A 47 7.72 19.13 13.92
C PRO A 47 6.37 18.99 13.22
N THR A 48 6.34 19.07 11.89
CA THR A 48 5.10 18.84 11.11
C THR A 48 4.58 17.42 11.33
N ALA A 49 5.44 16.41 11.24
CA ALA A 49 5.03 15.02 11.45
C ALA A 49 4.45 14.76 12.85
N LEU A 50 5.05 15.35 13.90
CA LEU A 50 4.53 15.26 15.28
C LEU A 50 3.18 15.97 15.43
N SER A 51 3.03 17.14 14.82
CA SER A 51 1.76 17.88 14.81
C SER A 51 0.67 17.06 14.14
N VAL A 52 0.96 16.49 12.97
CA VAL A 52 0.05 15.59 12.25
C VAL A 52 -0.33 14.39 13.11
N LEU A 53 0.65 13.71 13.74
CA LEU A 53 0.39 12.55 14.62
C LEU A 53 -0.45 12.88 15.86
N ALA A 54 -0.37 14.12 16.36
CA ALA A 54 -1.15 14.55 17.52
C ALA A 54 -2.64 14.69 17.19
N ILE A 55 -2.98 15.11 15.96
CA ILE A 55 -4.33 15.53 15.57
C ILE A 55 -5.02 14.48 14.69
N VAL A 56 -4.26 13.73 13.89
CA VAL A 56 -4.81 12.78 12.92
C VAL A 56 -5.66 11.70 13.60
N ASP A 57 -6.76 11.31 12.94
CA ASP A 57 -7.51 10.12 13.33
C ASP A 57 -6.62 8.88 13.13
N ARG A 58 -6.15 8.35 14.26
CA ARG A 58 -5.28 7.16 14.33
C ARG A 58 -5.92 5.95 13.66
N THR A 59 -7.24 5.80 13.76
CA THR A 59 -7.97 4.65 13.19
C THR A 59 -7.96 4.73 11.67
N GLN A 60 -8.22 5.92 11.12
CA GLN A 60 -8.18 6.17 9.68
C GLN A 60 -6.77 5.95 9.12
N LEU A 61 -5.74 6.50 9.78
CA LEU A 61 -4.34 6.33 9.37
C LEU A 61 -3.91 4.86 9.38
N LEU A 62 -4.20 4.12 10.46
CA LEU A 62 -3.87 2.71 10.58
C LEU A 62 -4.61 1.86 9.53
N THR A 63 -5.92 2.08 9.38
CA THR A 63 -6.75 1.35 8.40
C THR A 63 -6.25 1.60 6.98
N ALA A 64 -5.99 2.85 6.60
CA ALA A 64 -5.44 3.19 5.30
C ALA A 64 -4.04 2.58 5.08
N THR A 65 -3.22 2.46 6.14
CA THR A 65 -1.88 1.84 6.05
C THR A 65 -1.96 0.33 5.90
N VAL A 66 -2.90 -0.34 6.59
CA VAL A 66 -3.20 -1.76 6.38
C VAL A 66 -3.71 -1.99 4.96
N LEU A 67 -4.68 -1.19 4.51
CA LEU A 67 -5.27 -1.35 3.17
C LEU A 67 -4.23 -1.12 2.07
N SER A 68 -3.43 -0.06 2.14
CA SER A 68 -2.30 0.14 1.23
C SER A 68 -1.33 -1.04 1.31
N GLY A 69 -0.87 -1.42 2.51
CA GLY A 69 0.04 -2.55 2.68
C GLY A 69 -0.48 -3.84 2.04
N VAL A 70 -1.74 -4.19 2.28
CA VAL A 70 -2.39 -5.36 1.68
C VAL A 70 -2.49 -5.24 0.15
N ALA A 71 -2.89 -4.07 -0.36
CA ALA A 71 -3.01 -3.80 -1.78
C ALA A 71 -1.71 -4.04 -2.56
N TYR A 72 -0.55 -3.68 -1.99
CA TYR A 72 0.73 -3.85 -2.67
C TYR A 72 1.49 -5.13 -2.29
N ILE A 73 1.40 -5.60 -1.05
CA ILE A 73 2.12 -6.80 -0.59
C ILE A 73 1.52 -8.06 -1.19
N VAL A 74 0.19 -8.18 -1.30
CA VAL A 74 -0.41 -9.43 -1.77
C VAL A 74 -0.04 -9.76 -3.23
N PRO A 75 -0.02 -8.80 -4.17
CA PRO A 75 0.56 -9.02 -5.50
C PRO A 75 2.00 -9.55 -5.48
N LEU A 76 2.84 -9.09 -4.54
CA LEU A 76 4.22 -9.58 -4.40
C LEU A 76 4.27 -11.03 -3.93
N LEU A 77 3.36 -11.44 -3.03
CA LEU A 77 3.29 -12.83 -2.54
C LEU A 77 3.01 -13.84 -3.67
N PHE A 78 2.40 -13.40 -4.77
CA PHE A 78 2.20 -14.26 -5.96
C PHE A 78 3.47 -14.60 -6.73
N ILE A 79 4.51 -13.78 -6.62
CA ILE A 79 5.79 -14.02 -7.29
C ILE A 79 6.46 -15.25 -6.67
N GLN A 80 6.26 -15.45 -5.37
CA GLN A 80 6.85 -16.57 -4.63
C GLN A 80 6.05 -17.87 -4.85
N PRO A 81 6.65 -18.94 -5.42
CA PRO A 81 5.93 -20.17 -5.75
C PRO A 81 5.24 -20.84 -4.56
N ARG A 82 5.85 -20.76 -3.36
CA ARG A 82 5.30 -21.35 -2.13
C ARG A 82 4.01 -20.64 -1.71
N PHE A 83 4.05 -19.31 -1.63
CA PHE A 83 2.89 -18.51 -1.25
C PHE A 83 1.79 -18.57 -2.32
N ARG A 84 2.16 -18.51 -3.61
CA ARG A 84 1.21 -18.71 -4.72
C ARG A 84 0.47 -20.04 -4.60
N LYS A 85 1.16 -21.16 -4.37
CA LYS A 85 0.52 -22.48 -4.20
C LYS A 85 -0.44 -22.49 -3.01
N TRP A 86 -0.07 -21.86 -1.90
CA TRP A 86 -0.92 -21.77 -0.71
C TRP A 86 -2.17 -20.91 -0.95
N LEU A 87 -1.98 -19.74 -1.58
CA LEU A 87 -3.01 -18.76 -1.92
C LEU A 87 -4.04 -19.32 -2.92
N TRP A 88 -3.59 -20.13 -3.88
CA TRP A 88 -4.42 -20.79 -4.89
C TRP A 88 -4.84 -22.22 -4.51
N ALA A 89 -4.60 -22.66 -3.28
CA ALA A 89 -4.89 -24.04 -2.90
C ALA A 89 -6.38 -24.42 -3.03
N GLY A 90 -7.29 -23.44 -2.94
CA GLY A 90 -8.72 -23.62 -3.20
C GLY A 90 -9.10 -23.73 -4.68
N ASN A 91 -8.26 -23.24 -5.60
CA ASN A 91 -8.51 -23.29 -7.06
C ASN A 91 -7.91 -24.54 -7.72
N ALA A 92 -7.28 -25.43 -6.95
CA ALA A 92 -6.75 -26.68 -7.49
C ALA A 92 -7.90 -27.66 -7.84
N PRO A 93 -7.79 -28.41 -8.94
CA PRO A 93 -8.77 -29.44 -9.27
C PRO A 93 -8.85 -30.46 -8.12
N GLY A 94 -10.06 -30.70 -7.61
CA GLY A 94 -10.31 -31.57 -6.45
C GLY A 94 -10.10 -30.92 -5.07
N ALA A 95 -9.94 -29.60 -4.98
CA ALA A 95 -9.86 -28.93 -3.69
C ALA A 95 -11.16 -29.08 -2.87
N GLY A 96 -11.03 -29.48 -1.60
CA GLY A 96 -12.16 -29.57 -0.69
C GLY A 96 -12.81 -28.21 -0.39
N PHE A 97 -14.10 -28.23 -0.02
CA PHE A 97 -14.93 -27.05 0.22
C PHE A 97 -14.29 -26.02 1.17
N THR A 98 -13.66 -26.46 2.27
CA THR A 98 -12.98 -25.57 3.22
C THR A 98 -11.81 -24.79 2.60
N LYS A 99 -11.06 -25.40 1.66
CA LYS A 99 -9.97 -24.71 0.95
C LYS A 99 -10.52 -23.73 -0.07
N GLN A 100 -11.59 -24.09 -0.78
CA GLN A 100 -12.29 -23.21 -1.71
C GLN A 100 -12.86 -21.98 -1.00
N MET A 101 -13.58 -22.19 0.11
CA MET A 101 -14.20 -21.10 0.87
C MET A 101 -13.16 -20.15 1.46
N ARG A 102 -12.06 -20.66 2.03
CA ARG A 102 -10.94 -19.84 2.50
C ARG A 102 -10.34 -19.00 1.37
N THR A 103 -10.11 -19.62 0.21
CA THR A 103 -9.56 -18.94 -0.96
C THR A 103 -10.55 -17.86 -1.46
N ALA A 104 -11.85 -18.15 -1.54
CA ALA A 104 -12.87 -17.17 -1.92
C ALA A 104 -12.98 -15.99 -0.94
N LEU A 105 -13.01 -16.25 0.37
CA LEU A 105 -13.08 -15.21 1.41
C LEU A 105 -11.83 -14.32 1.43
N LEU A 106 -10.67 -14.85 1.05
CA LEU A 106 -9.44 -14.08 0.95
C LEU A 106 -9.40 -13.27 -0.36
N TRP A 107 -9.83 -13.86 -1.48
CA TRP A 107 -9.72 -13.25 -2.82
C TRP A 107 -10.83 -12.27 -3.15
N PHE A 108 -12.06 -12.51 -2.74
CA PHE A 108 -13.20 -11.66 -3.08
C PHE A 108 -13.00 -10.21 -2.61
N PRO A 109 -12.78 -9.92 -1.31
CA PRO A 109 -12.55 -8.54 -0.86
C PRO A 109 -11.23 -7.98 -1.40
N LEU A 110 -10.20 -8.81 -1.47
CA LEU A 110 -8.88 -8.38 -1.92
C LEU A 110 -8.86 -8.01 -3.40
N SER A 111 -9.61 -8.71 -4.25
CA SER A 111 -9.70 -8.42 -5.68
C SER A 111 -10.34 -7.06 -5.91
N GLY A 112 -11.36 -6.69 -5.14
CA GLY A 112 -11.93 -5.34 -5.15
C GLY A 112 -10.86 -4.30 -4.83
N VAL A 113 -10.18 -4.45 -3.68
CA VAL A 113 -9.11 -3.53 -3.27
C VAL A 113 -8.05 -3.42 -4.37
N VAL A 114 -7.47 -4.55 -4.80
CA VAL A 114 -6.42 -4.63 -5.83
C VAL A 114 -6.85 -3.94 -7.14
N ILE A 115 -8.06 -4.21 -7.64
CA ILE A 115 -8.55 -3.62 -8.90
C ILE A 115 -8.63 -2.09 -8.82
N PHE A 116 -9.06 -1.56 -7.68
CA PHE A 116 -9.24 -0.12 -7.54
C PHE A 116 -7.98 0.63 -7.05
N THR A 117 -7.05 -0.05 -6.36
CA THR A 117 -5.83 0.57 -5.81
C THR A 117 -4.60 0.39 -6.69
N LEU A 118 -4.53 -0.65 -7.52
CA LEU A 118 -3.42 -0.78 -8.46
C LEU A 118 -3.56 0.25 -9.56
N SER A 119 -2.72 1.28 -9.49
CA SER A 119 -2.59 2.25 -10.56
C SER A 119 -2.10 1.57 -11.84
N LEU A 120 -2.57 2.07 -12.99
CA LEU A 120 -2.18 1.60 -14.31
C LEU A 120 -0.65 1.48 -14.50
N PRO A 121 0.20 2.41 -14.00
CA PRO A 121 1.65 2.29 -14.10
C PRO A 121 2.24 1.09 -13.36
N LEU A 122 1.67 0.70 -12.22
CA LEU A 122 2.10 -0.49 -11.49
C LEU A 122 1.68 -1.77 -12.22
N LEU A 123 0.49 -1.81 -12.81
CA LEU A 123 0.08 -2.92 -13.67
C LEU A 123 1.00 -3.04 -14.88
N ILE A 124 1.37 -1.93 -15.51
CA ILE A 124 2.33 -1.90 -16.62
C ILE A 124 3.70 -2.35 -16.15
N GLY A 125 4.22 -1.82 -15.05
CA GLY A 125 5.53 -2.21 -14.50
C GLY A 125 5.58 -3.70 -14.13
N TRP A 126 4.51 -4.22 -13.53
CA TRP A 126 4.38 -5.64 -13.20
C TRP A 126 4.30 -6.51 -14.46
N PHE A 127 3.52 -6.09 -15.46
CA PHE A 127 3.40 -6.76 -16.74
C PHE A 127 4.74 -6.79 -17.49
N VAL A 128 5.44 -5.67 -17.56
CA VAL A 128 6.77 -5.56 -18.18
C VAL A 128 7.78 -6.44 -17.44
N GLY A 129 7.81 -6.39 -16.11
CA GLY A 129 8.69 -7.24 -15.30
C GLY A 129 8.42 -8.74 -15.51
N TRP A 130 7.15 -9.13 -15.56
CA TRP A 130 6.73 -10.50 -15.86
C TRP A 130 7.15 -10.94 -17.27
N LEU A 131 6.98 -10.06 -18.26
CA LEU A 131 7.36 -10.32 -19.65
C LEU A 131 8.88 -10.47 -19.78
N LEU A 132 9.65 -9.64 -19.07
CA LEU A 132 11.11 -9.74 -18.99
C LEU A 132 11.55 -11.09 -18.41
N LEU A 133 10.92 -11.53 -17.31
CA LEU A 133 11.18 -12.84 -16.70
C LEU A 133 10.89 -13.99 -17.67
N LEU A 134 9.80 -13.91 -18.45
CA LEU A 134 9.50 -14.90 -19.48
C LEU A 134 10.55 -14.93 -20.59
N VAL A 135 11.02 -13.76 -21.04
CA VAL A 135 12.08 -13.64 -22.04
C VAL A 135 13.38 -14.25 -21.53
N LEU A 136 13.79 -13.90 -20.31
CA LEU A 136 14.99 -14.47 -19.66
C LEU A 136 14.88 -15.99 -19.51
N LYS A 137 13.72 -16.49 -19.08
CA LYS A 137 13.47 -17.94 -18.99
C LYS A 137 13.51 -18.63 -20.35
N ARG A 138 12.98 -18.01 -21.41
CA ARG A 138 13.08 -18.53 -22.78
C ARG A 138 14.52 -18.53 -23.29
N GLN A 139 15.28 -17.47 -23.03
CA GLN A 139 16.69 -17.38 -23.42
C GLN A 139 17.55 -18.40 -22.67
N ALA A 140 17.36 -18.56 -21.36
CA ALA A 140 18.04 -19.58 -20.56
C ALA A 140 17.77 -21.00 -21.11
N ARG A 141 16.52 -21.32 -21.44
CA ARG A 141 16.14 -22.60 -22.08
C ARG A 141 16.80 -22.79 -23.44
N ARG A 142 16.87 -21.75 -24.28
CA ARG A 142 17.53 -21.81 -25.59
C ARG A 142 19.04 -22.03 -25.45
N LYS A 143 19.70 -21.33 -24.52
CA LYS A 143 21.14 -21.53 -24.22
C LYS A 143 21.40 -22.95 -23.70
N ALA A 144 20.58 -23.48 -22.79
CA ALA A 144 20.70 -24.84 -22.27
C ALA A 144 20.54 -25.91 -23.37
N ARG A 145 19.59 -25.73 -24.30
CA ARG A 145 19.41 -26.60 -25.47
C ARG A 145 20.63 -26.58 -26.41
N LYS A 146 21.18 -25.39 -26.68
CA LYS A 146 22.40 -25.24 -27.52
C LYS A 146 23.63 -25.88 -26.88
N ALA A 147 23.74 -25.88 -25.55
CA ALA A 147 24.85 -26.48 -24.83
C ALA A 147 24.77 -28.02 -24.73
N GLY A 148 23.82 -28.69 -25.42
CA GLY A 148 23.70 -30.15 -25.42
C GLY A 148 23.31 -30.78 -24.08
N ARG A 149 23.08 -29.96 -23.04
CA ARG A 149 22.64 -30.42 -21.72
C ARG A 149 21.18 -30.85 -21.80
N ARG A 150 20.94 -32.13 -22.12
CA ARG A 150 19.65 -32.81 -21.87
C ARG A 150 19.33 -32.60 -20.40
N SER A 151 18.43 -31.66 -20.12
CA SER A 151 17.98 -31.36 -18.77
C SER A 151 17.22 -32.57 -18.25
N ALA A 152 17.93 -33.49 -17.59
CA ALA A 152 17.34 -34.49 -16.74
C ALA A 152 16.66 -33.75 -15.57
N GLY A 153 15.34 -33.53 -15.69
CA GLY A 153 14.37 -33.47 -14.61
C GLY A 153 14.53 -32.48 -13.45
N LYS A 154 15.58 -31.68 -13.34
CA LYS A 154 15.80 -30.83 -12.16
C LYS A 154 15.74 -29.35 -12.54
N ASP A 155 14.73 -28.71 -11.97
CA ASP A 155 14.46 -27.28 -11.89
C ASP A 155 15.71 -26.41 -12.10
N THR A 156 15.98 -26.09 -13.37
CA THR A 156 16.88 -24.99 -13.71
C THR A 156 16.10 -23.72 -13.44
N HIS A 157 16.19 -23.24 -12.20
CA HIS A 157 15.85 -21.86 -11.89
C HIS A 157 16.69 -20.98 -12.83
N PRO A 158 16.07 -20.20 -13.73
CA PRO A 158 16.80 -19.43 -14.75
C PRO A 158 17.64 -18.29 -14.16
N LEU A 159 17.54 -18.07 -12.86
CA LEU A 159 18.23 -17.06 -12.06
C LEU A 159 18.82 -17.78 -10.84
N SER A 160 20.00 -17.36 -10.39
CA SER A 160 20.52 -17.86 -9.11
C SER A 160 19.55 -17.49 -7.99
N PRO A 161 19.48 -18.28 -6.91
CA PRO A 161 18.68 -17.94 -5.73
C PRO A 161 18.97 -16.50 -5.24
N ASP A 162 20.22 -16.07 -5.29
CA ASP A 162 20.65 -14.74 -4.89
C ASP A 162 20.07 -13.64 -5.79
N THR A 163 20.08 -13.82 -7.11
CA THR A 163 19.46 -12.85 -8.03
C THR A 163 17.95 -12.77 -7.83
N ASN A 164 17.29 -13.90 -7.57
CA ASN A 164 15.84 -13.91 -7.32
C ASN A 164 15.48 -13.24 -5.98
N ASN A 165 16.30 -13.45 -4.94
CA ASN A 165 16.14 -12.79 -3.65
C ASN A 165 16.38 -11.28 -3.77
N TRP A 166 17.38 -10.86 -4.54
CA TRP A 166 17.66 -9.45 -4.78
C TRP A 166 16.52 -8.76 -5.54
N ILE A 167 16.00 -9.36 -6.62
CA ILE A 167 14.83 -8.84 -7.35
C ILE A 167 13.63 -8.71 -6.41
N PHE A 168 13.38 -9.74 -5.59
CA PHE A 168 12.28 -9.71 -4.63
C PHE A 168 12.46 -8.61 -3.58
N ALA A 169 13.67 -8.47 -3.01
CA ALA A 169 13.99 -7.41 -2.05
C ALA A 169 13.80 -6.01 -2.67
N SER A 170 14.24 -5.79 -3.90
CA SER A 170 14.05 -4.53 -4.64
C SER A 170 12.57 -4.23 -4.88
N LEU A 171 11.77 -5.24 -5.24
CA LEU A 171 10.32 -5.08 -5.41
C LEU A 171 9.61 -4.76 -4.10
N VAL A 172 10.01 -5.42 -3.00
CA VAL A 172 9.50 -5.12 -1.65
C VAL A 172 9.89 -3.70 -1.24
N GLY A 173 11.13 -3.29 -1.47
CA GLY A 173 11.61 -1.93 -1.17
C GLY A 173 10.85 -0.86 -1.96
N LEU A 174 10.69 -1.04 -3.28
CA LEU A 174 9.93 -0.12 -4.13
C LEU A 174 8.46 -0.02 -3.68
N THR A 175 7.87 -1.15 -3.31
CA THR A 175 6.50 -1.23 -2.79
C THR A 175 6.38 -0.49 -1.47
N LEU A 176 7.32 -0.69 -0.56
CA LEU A 176 7.36 0.00 0.73
C LEU A 176 7.46 1.52 0.53
N ILE A 177 8.36 1.98 -0.33
CA ILE A 177 8.49 3.40 -0.69
C ILE A 177 7.17 3.93 -1.25
N THR A 178 6.53 3.20 -2.16
CA THR A 178 5.23 3.59 -2.72
C THR A 178 4.17 3.77 -1.64
N VAL A 179 4.07 2.83 -0.69
CA VAL A 179 3.14 2.91 0.43
C VAL A 179 3.43 4.12 1.33
N LEU A 180 4.71 4.41 1.59
CA LEU A 180 5.13 5.52 2.44
C LEU A 180 4.82 6.89 1.81
N TYR A 181 4.96 7.02 0.49
CA TYR A 181 4.66 8.26 -0.24
C TYR A 181 3.17 8.46 -0.56
N GLN A 182 2.35 7.41 -0.49
CA GLN A 182 0.93 7.52 -0.78
C GLN A 182 0.23 8.23 0.40
N PRO A 183 -0.39 9.40 0.22
CA PRO A 183 -1.14 10.05 1.29
C PRO A 183 -2.36 9.20 1.70
N TRP A 184 -2.68 9.17 3.00
CA TRP A 184 -3.89 8.48 3.49
C TRP A 184 -5.13 9.37 3.48
N LEU A 185 -4.94 10.69 3.38
CA LEU A 185 -5.99 11.70 3.33
C LEU A 185 -6.32 12.05 1.89
N ALA A 186 -7.60 12.32 1.63
CA ALA A 186 -8.01 12.90 0.36
C ALA A 186 -7.38 14.29 0.16
N ARG A 187 -7.26 14.72 -1.09
CA ARG A 187 -7.01 16.12 -1.40
C ARG A 187 -8.33 16.87 -1.35
N GLU A 188 -8.32 18.05 -0.76
CA GLU A 188 -9.48 18.93 -0.66
C GLU A 188 -9.12 20.31 -1.20
N ALA A 189 -10.04 20.92 -1.94
CA ALA A 189 -10.06 22.36 -2.20
C ALA A 189 -10.75 23.04 -1.02
N LEU A 190 -10.07 24.03 -0.47
CA LEU A 190 -10.52 24.86 0.63
C LEU A 190 -10.68 26.28 0.10
N HIS A 191 -11.85 26.87 0.31
CA HIS A 191 -12.05 28.30 0.09
C HIS A 191 -11.88 28.99 1.45
N VAL A 192 -10.81 29.74 1.61
CA VAL A 192 -10.47 30.45 2.86
C VAL A 192 -10.87 31.91 2.72
N ALA A 193 -11.39 32.51 3.79
CA ALA A 193 -11.75 33.92 3.85
C ALA A 193 -10.63 34.81 3.26
N ASN A 194 -11.02 35.76 2.39
CA ASN A 194 -10.18 36.57 1.48
C ASN A 194 -9.91 35.99 0.07
N ASP A 195 -10.83 35.17 -0.47
CA ASP A 195 -10.77 34.62 -1.84
C ASP A 195 -9.50 33.75 -2.10
N GLU A 196 -8.87 33.20 -1.06
CA GLU A 196 -7.72 32.31 -1.21
C GLU A 196 -8.21 30.87 -1.40
N GLU A 197 -8.19 30.37 -2.65
CA GLU A 197 -8.38 28.95 -2.94
C GLU A 197 -7.09 28.16 -2.67
N VAL A 198 -7.17 27.23 -1.72
CA VAL A 198 -6.03 26.40 -1.31
C VAL A 198 -6.36 24.93 -1.51
N VAL A 199 -5.48 24.21 -2.20
CA VAL A 199 -5.55 22.75 -2.29
C VAL A 199 -4.65 22.14 -1.22
N ALA A 200 -5.22 21.36 -0.32
CA ALA A 200 -4.50 20.79 0.81
C ALA A 200 -5.03 19.42 1.23
N HIS A 201 -4.28 18.72 2.07
CA HIS A 201 -4.79 17.60 2.85
C HIS A 201 -5.26 18.10 4.20
N VAL A 202 -6.55 17.94 4.51
CA VAL A 202 -7.09 18.27 5.84
C VAL A 202 -6.76 17.13 6.80
N VAL A 203 -5.92 17.41 7.80
CA VAL A 203 -5.43 16.39 8.74
C VAL A 203 -6.42 16.13 9.86
N GLY A 204 -6.98 17.21 10.40
CA GLY A 204 -7.96 17.18 11.48
C GLY A 204 -8.14 18.55 12.11
N VAL A 205 -9.00 18.60 13.13
CA VAL A 205 -9.40 19.82 13.83
C VAL A 205 -9.00 19.72 15.30
N GLN A 206 -8.40 20.77 15.84
CA GLN A 206 -8.06 20.90 17.25
C GLN A 206 -8.56 22.25 17.76
N GLY A 207 -9.65 22.23 18.55
CA GLY A 207 -10.31 23.46 18.99
C GLY A 207 -10.99 24.17 17.82
N ASP A 208 -10.66 25.45 17.62
CA ASP A 208 -11.10 26.32 16.52
C ASP A 208 -10.12 26.34 15.34
N MET A 209 -9.09 25.50 15.36
CA MET A 209 -8.06 25.45 14.32
C MET A 209 -8.12 24.13 13.55
N THR A 210 -8.05 24.22 12.22
CA THR A 210 -7.89 23.10 11.30
C THR A 210 -6.45 23.02 10.84
N LEU A 211 -5.80 21.86 11.04
CA LEU A 211 -4.46 21.63 10.47
C LEU A 211 -4.60 21.12 9.04
N VAL A 212 -3.95 21.83 8.11
CA VAL A 212 -3.90 21.47 6.70
C VAL A 212 -2.45 21.32 6.23
N LEU A 213 -2.23 20.37 5.33
CA LEU A 213 -0.95 20.20 4.63
C LEU A 213 -1.13 20.70 3.20
N GLU A 214 -0.62 21.89 2.92
CA GLU A 214 -0.80 22.60 1.66
C GLU A 214 -0.01 21.95 0.51
N LEU A 215 -0.60 21.96 -0.68
CA LEU A 215 0.01 21.44 -1.91
C LEU A 215 0.35 22.59 -2.90
N PRO A 216 1.45 22.50 -3.65
CA PRO A 216 2.53 21.50 -3.55
C PRO A 216 3.53 21.82 -2.43
N GLY A 217 4.01 20.81 -1.69
CA GLY A 217 5.13 20.98 -0.73
C GLY A 217 4.88 20.48 0.68
N SER A 218 3.65 20.09 1.03
CA SER A 218 3.27 19.58 2.36
C SER A 218 3.56 20.57 3.49
N ALA A 219 3.50 21.88 3.22
CA ALA A 219 3.65 22.89 4.24
C ALA A 219 2.47 22.82 5.23
N ALA A 220 2.77 22.70 6.52
CA ALA A 220 1.75 22.69 7.55
C ALA A 220 1.26 24.12 7.83
N ARG A 221 -0.04 24.35 7.64
CA ARG A 221 -0.71 25.60 7.98
C ARG A 221 -1.86 25.31 8.93
N TRP A 222 -1.95 26.11 9.98
CA TRP A 222 -3.10 26.14 10.86
C TRP A 222 -4.02 27.26 10.37
N ILE A 223 -5.26 26.89 10.02
CA ILE A 223 -6.29 27.82 9.53
C ILE A 223 -7.43 27.78 10.54
N LYS A 224 -8.02 28.93 10.89
CA LYS A 224 -9.18 28.88 11.77
C LYS A 224 -10.33 28.20 11.04
N THR A 225 -11.09 27.36 11.74
CA THR A 225 -12.16 26.57 11.13
C THR A 225 -13.29 27.45 10.61
N ASP A 226 -13.53 28.62 11.22
CA ASP A 226 -14.53 29.61 10.78
C ASP A 226 -14.10 30.41 9.55
N GLU A 227 -12.79 30.50 9.27
CA GLU A 227 -12.26 31.08 8.03
C GLU A 227 -12.42 30.15 6.83
N ILE A 228 -12.75 28.87 7.02
CA ILE A 228 -12.98 27.92 5.92
C ILE A 228 -14.45 27.99 5.50
N GLU A 229 -14.72 28.74 4.43
CA GLU A 229 -16.08 28.97 3.93
C GLU A 229 -16.65 27.73 3.24
N SER A 230 -15.80 27.00 2.50
CA SER A 230 -16.21 25.76 1.83
C SER A 230 -15.09 24.74 1.74
N ARG A 231 -15.50 23.46 1.64
CA ARG A 231 -14.61 22.30 1.49
C ARG A 231 -15.16 21.38 0.42
N ALA A 232 -14.37 21.10 -0.60
CA ALA A 232 -14.72 20.16 -1.64
C ALA A 232 -13.61 19.12 -1.80
N VAL A 233 -13.99 17.84 -1.88
CA VAL A 233 -13.02 16.78 -2.17
C VAL A 233 -12.59 16.91 -3.63
N CYS A 234 -11.29 17.00 -3.86
CA CYS A 234 -10.72 17.03 -5.19
C CYS A 234 -11.02 15.73 -5.93
N ARG A 235 -11.37 15.84 -7.21
CA ARG A 235 -11.48 14.67 -8.07
C ARG A 235 -10.14 13.93 -8.12
N GLY A 236 -10.20 12.61 -7.98
CA GLY A 236 -9.01 11.76 -8.04
C GLY A 236 -8.22 12.00 -9.33
N VAL A 237 -7.01 12.55 -9.19
CA VAL A 237 -6.07 12.69 -10.31
C VAL A 237 -5.53 11.28 -10.64
N PRO A 238 -5.44 10.87 -11.92
CA PRO A 238 -4.94 9.56 -12.33
C PRO A 238 -3.42 9.36 -12.08
N ALA A 239 -2.80 10.17 -11.24
CA ALA A 239 -1.42 9.99 -10.83
C ALA A 239 -1.34 8.93 -9.72
N TRP A 240 -0.39 8.00 -9.85
CA TRP A 240 -0.27 6.84 -8.96
C TRP A 240 0.00 7.22 -7.50
N TYR A 241 0.67 8.36 -7.26
CA TYR A 241 0.97 8.88 -5.92
C TYR A 241 -0.19 9.70 -5.30
N SER A 242 -1.22 10.03 -6.09
CA SER A 242 -2.42 10.73 -5.62
C SER A 242 -3.64 9.83 -5.47
N ALA A 243 -3.51 8.53 -5.77
CA ALA A 243 -4.55 7.55 -5.55
C ALA A 243 -4.76 7.35 -4.05
N THR A 244 -5.62 8.14 -3.43
CA THR A 244 -6.05 8.01 -2.04
C THR A 244 -7.18 7.00 -1.95
N VAL A 245 -7.51 6.50 -0.75
CA VAL A 245 -8.70 5.63 -0.56
C VAL A 245 -9.98 6.33 -1.05
N SER A 246 -10.03 7.66 -1.06
CA SER A 246 -11.15 8.41 -1.63
C SER A 246 -11.31 8.28 -3.14
N THR A 247 -10.29 7.83 -3.90
CA THR A 247 -10.48 7.51 -5.33
C THR A 247 -11.32 6.25 -5.55
N LEU A 248 -11.60 5.49 -4.49
CA LEU A 248 -12.58 4.39 -4.49
C LEU A 248 -14.03 4.91 -4.48
N LEU A 249 -14.24 6.17 -4.11
CA LEU A 249 -15.55 6.81 -4.10
C LEU A 249 -15.85 7.40 -5.49
N PRO A 250 -17.12 7.38 -5.93
CA PRO A 250 -17.49 7.81 -7.28
C PRO A 250 -17.06 9.26 -7.58
N ARG A 251 -16.84 9.55 -8.87
CA ARG A 251 -16.26 10.78 -9.49
C ARG A 251 -16.99 12.11 -9.21
N GLN A 252 -17.48 12.35 -8.00
CA GLN A 252 -17.97 13.65 -7.57
C GLN A 252 -16.83 14.36 -6.84
N GLY A 253 -16.35 15.45 -7.43
CA GLY A 253 -15.27 16.25 -6.86
C GLY A 253 -14.83 17.36 -7.81
N GLU A 254 -14.32 18.45 -7.25
CA GLU A 254 -13.83 19.60 -8.01
C GLU A 254 -12.52 19.29 -8.73
N ASP A 255 -12.30 19.97 -9.85
CA ASP A 255 -11.04 19.86 -10.58
C ASP A 255 -9.97 20.75 -9.97
N CYS A 256 -9.28 20.22 -8.96
CA CYS A 256 -8.18 20.92 -8.28
C CYS A 256 -6.90 21.03 -9.13
N THR A 257 -6.84 20.45 -10.34
CA THR A 257 -5.63 20.51 -11.17
C THR A 257 -5.38 21.92 -11.70
N ALA A 258 -6.43 22.66 -12.04
CA ALA A 258 -6.33 24.05 -12.48
C ALA A 258 -5.73 24.94 -11.39
N ILE A 259 -6.23 24.82 -10.15
CA ILE A 259 -5.75 25.58 -8.99
C ILE A 259 -4.28 25.28 -8.71
N LEU A 260 -3.90 24.00 -8.71
CA LEU A 260 -2.50 23.60 -8.49
C LEU A 260 -1.55 24.09 -9.59
N ASN A 261 -1.99 24.08 -10.85
CA ASN A 261 -1.19 24.58 -11.97
C ASN A 261 -1.01 26.10 -11.90
N ALA A 262 -2.08 26.85 -11.63
CA ALA A 262 -2.02 28.30 -11.45
C ALA A 262 -1.05 28.69 -10.32
N LYS A 263 -1.10 27.97 -9.19
CA LYS A 263 -0.18 28.20 -8.06
C LYS A 263 1.27 27.88 -8.40
N ARG A 264 1.51 26.80 -9.15
CA ARG A 264 2.85 26.45 -9.62
C ARG A 264 3.41 27.49 -10.59
N GLU A 265 2.58 28.00 -11.50
CA GLU A 265 2.96 29.08 -12.43
C GLU A 265 3.31 30.36 -11.67
N ALA A 266 2.49 30.75 -10.68
CA ALA A 266 2.77 31.89 -9.82
C ALA A 266 4.10 31.74 -9.05
N SER A 267 4.40 30.54 -8.52
CA SER A 267 5.67 30.27 -7.83
C SER A 267 6.91 30.28 -8.72
N ASN A 268 6.74 30.04 -10.03
CA ASN A 268 7.83 29.97 -11.00
C ASN A 268 8.06 31.29 -11.74
N SER A 269 7.19 32.28 -11.58
CA SER A 269 7.41 33.61 -12.13
C SER A 269 8.50 34.31 -11.31
N PRO A 270 9.68 34.63 -11.89
CA PRO A 270 10.70 35.39 -11.18
C PRO A 270 10.13 36.76 -10.81
N GLN A 271 10.23 37.11 -9.53
CA GLN A 271 10.00 38.47 -9.03
C GLN A 271 11.14 39.40 -9.45
#